data_AF-A0A841V6R2-F1
#
_entry.id   AF-A0A841V6R2-F1
#
_cell.length_a   1.000
_cell.length_b   1.000
_cell.length_c   1.000
_cell.angle_alpha   90.00
_cell.angle_beta   90.00
_cell.angle_gamma   90.00
#
_symmetry.space_group_name_H-M   'P 1'
#
loop_
_entity.id
_entity.type
_entity.pdbx_description
1 polymer ?
#
loop_
_entity_poly.entity_id
_entity_poly.type
_entity_poly.pdbx_seq_one_letter_code
_entity_poly.pdbx_strand_id
1 'polypeptide(L)'
;TNLVYTFTRTGVTTNALTVNYTLGGTATLNTDYTRTGTTNTVTFAAGSSTATVTVDPTPDTIVEPDETVILTLATGTGYTVGTTTPVTGTITNSPVPPSITLAVSPSSVTEDGTTNLVYTFTRTGSTTSALTVNYTVE
;
A
#
# COMPACT_ATOMS: atom_id res chain seq x y z
N THR A 1 7.31 1.79 -1.27
CA THR A 1 8.15 1.48 -2.45
C THR A 1 7.28 0.88 -3.52
N ASN A 2 7.59 1.12 -4.80
CA ASN A 2 6.81 0.54 -5.90
C ASN A 2 6.98 -0.98 -6.01
N LEU A 3 5.94 -1.65 -6.49
CA LEU A 3 6.03 -2.99 -7.04
C LEU A 3 6.31 -2.86 -8.55
N VAL A 4 7.32 -3.54 -9.06
CA VAL A 4 7.68 -3.51 -10.49
C VAL A 4 7.52 -4.89 -11.08
N TYR A 5 6.55 -5.06 -11.96
CA TYR A 5 6.35 -6.29 -12.72
C TYR A 5 7.13 -6.21 -14.02
N THR A 6 8.17 -7.02 -14.15
CA THR A 6 8.99 -7.11 -15.36
C THR A 6 8.50 -8.25 -16.25
N PHE A 7 8.08 -7.90 -17.45
CA PHE A 7 7.70 -8.82 -18.51
C PHE A 7 8.92 -9.12 -19.37
N THR A 8 9.11 -10.39 -19.72
CA THR A 8 10.20 -10.83 -20.61
C THR A 8 9.65 -11.48 -21.87
N ARG A 9 10.22 -11.12 -23.01
CA ARG A 9 9.93 -11.72 -24.33
C ARG A 9 11.18 -12.42 -24.85
N THR A 10 11.01 -13.61 -25.40
CA THR A 10 12.04 -14.34 -26.14
C THR A 10 11.75 -14.31 -27.65
N GLY A 11 12.72 -14.70 -28.47
CA GLY A 11 12.60 -14.73 -29.93
C GLY A 11 12.93 -13.38 -30.60
N VAL A 12 12.37 -13.15 -31.79
CA VAL A 12 12.63 -11.94 -32.59
C VAL A 12 12.08 -10.71 -31.85
N THR A 13 12.87 -9.66 -31.68
CA THR A 13 12.49 -8.40 -30.99
C THR A 13 12.34 -7.20 -31.92
N THR A 14 12.55 -7.36 -33.23
CA THR A 14 12.62 -6.25 -34.20
C THR A 14 11.39 -5.35 -34.19
N ASN A 15 10.20 -5.91 -34.04
CA ASN A 15 8.94 -5.16 -33.95
C ASN A 15 8.47 -5.03 -32.50
N ALA A 16 7.80 -3.92 -32.21
CA ALA A 16 7.08 -3.75 -30.95
C ALA A 16 6.01 -4.84 -30.77
N LEU A 17 5.69 -5.15 -29.51
CA LEU A 17 4.68 -6.15 -29.16
C LEU A 17 3.88 -5.67 -27.96
N THR A 18 2.56 -5.63 -28.10
CA THR A 18 1.65 -5.36 -27.00
C THR A 18 1.16 -6.68 -26.42
N VAL A 19 1.36 -6.85 -25.11
CA VAL A 19 0.97 -8.03 -24.34
C VAL A 19 -0.16 -7.66 -23.40
N ASN A 20 -1.15 -8.54 -23.30
CA ASN A 20 -2.32 -8.36 -22.44
C ASN A 20 -2.08 -9.04 -21.10
N TYR A 21 -2.64 -8.48 -20.03
CA TYR A 21 -2.71 -9.12 -18.73
C TYR A 21 -4.07 -8.86 -18.08
N THR A 22 -4.33 -9.49 -16.94
CA THR A 22 -5.46 -9.15 -16.06
C THR A 22 -4.92 -8.75 -14.69
N LEU A 23 -5.66 -7.87 -14.01
CA LEU A 23 -5.42 -7.54 -12.60
C LEU A 23 -6.37 -8.32 -11.69
N GLY A 24 -5.88 -8.71 -10.53
CA GLY A 24 -6.65 -9.22 -9.41
C GLY A 24 -5.91 -8.96 -8.10
N GLY A 25 -6.27 -9.69 -7.05
CA GLY A 25 -5.75 -9.49 -5.70
C GLY A 25 -6.79 -8.83 -4.79
N THR A 26 -6.34 -8.41 -3.62
CA THR A 26 -7.20 -7.75 -2.61
C THR A 26 -7.12 -6.23 -2.66
N ALA A 27 -5.99 -5.67 -3.13
CA ALA A 27 -5.84 -4.23 -3.30
C ALA A 27 -6.68 -3.72 -4.48
N THR A 28 -7.30 -2.58 -4.30
CA THR A 28 -8.21 -1.88 -5.21
C THR A 28 -7.47 -0.82 -6.02
N LEU A 29 -7.53 -0.93 -7.35
CA LEU A 29 -6.93 0.07 -8.25
C LEU A 29 -7.61 1.44 -8.10
N ASN A 30 -6.79 2.49 -7.99
CA ASN A 30 -7.14 3.88 -7.71
C ASN A 30 -7.61 4.17 -6.28
N THR A 31 -7.62 3.16 -5.39
CA THR A 31 -7.74 3.36 -3.94
C THR A 31 -6.37 3.07 -3.33
N ASP A 32 -5.95 1.81 -3.34
CA ASP A 32 -4.76 1.34 -2.62
C ASP A 32 -3.48 1.45 -3.48
N TYR A 33 -3.64 1.56 -4.81
CA TYR A 33 -2.52 1.81 -5.73
C TYR A 33 -2.95 2.44 -7.04
N THR A 34 -1.99 3.06 -7.73
CA THR A 34 -2.05 3.37 -9.16
C THR A 34 -1.06 2.51 -9.93
N ARG A 35 -1.14 2.50 -11.26
CA ARG A 35 -0.12 1.83 -12.10
C ARG A 35 0.25 2.66 -13.32
N THR A 36 1.36 2.31 -13.95
CA THR A 36 1.70 2.83 -15.28
C THR A 36 0.69 2.39 -16.32
N GLY A 37 0.15 3.36 -17.07
CA GLY A 37 -0.84 3.13 -18.12
C GLY A 37 -2.26 2.91 -17.59
N THR A 38 -3.25 3.03 -18.48
CA THR A 38 -4.68 2.98 -18.13
C THR A 38 -5.37 1.69 -18.57
N THR A 39 -4.69 0.86 -19.35
CA THR A 39 -5.22 -0.40 -19.88
C THR A 39 -4.46 -1.60 -19.30
N ASN A 40 -5.06 -2.78 -19.32
CA ASN A 40 -4.38 -4.01 -18.90
C ASN A 40 -3.47 -4.55 -20.02
N THR A 41 -2.58 -3.69 -20.52
CA THR A 41 -1.61 -4.03 -21.56
C THR A 41 -0.24 -3.47 -21.21
N VAL A 42 0.81 -4.10 -21.73
CA VAL A 42 2.18 -3.63 -21.66
C VAL A 42 2.82 -3.76 -23.04
N THR A 43 3.57 -2.74 -23.46
CA THR A 43 4.20 -2.72 -24.78
C THR A 43 5.70 -2.91 -24.65
N PHE A 44 6.21 -3.97 -25.28
CA PHE A 44 7.62 -4.11 -25.60
C PHE A 44 7.93 -3.19 -26.78
N ALA A 45 8.85 -2.24 -26.58
CA ALA A 45 9.36 -1.42 -27.67
C ALA A 45 10.11 -2.29 -28.70
N ALA A 46 10.21 -1.81 -29.94
CA ALA A 46 11.06 -2.42 -30.96
C ALA A 46 12.51 -2.54 -30.44
N GLY A 47 13.10 -3.73 -30.58
CA GLY A 47 14.42 -4.08 -30.07
C GLY A 47 14.47 -4.47 -28.59
N SER A 48 13.39 -4.27 -27.80
CA SER A 48 13.40 -4.61 -26.37
C SER A 48 12.89 -6.02 -26.09
N SER A 49 13.61 -6.73 -25.24
CA SER A 49 13.19 -8.02 -24.65
C SER A 49 12.48 -7.88 -23.30
N THR A 50 12.39 -6.65 -22.76
CA THR A 50 11.70 -6.37 -21.50
C THR A 50 10.72 -5.21 -21.62
N ALA A 51 9.69 -5.26 -20.79
CA ALA A 51 8.78 -4.15 -20.53
C ALA A 51 8.31 -4.23 -19.08
N THR A 52 7.87 -3.12 -18.51
CA THR A 52 7.47 -3.07 -17.10
C THR A 52 6.08 -2.51 -16.92
N VAL A 53 5.39 -3.01 -15.90
CA VAL A 53 4.26 -2.33 -15.27
C VAL A 53 4.67 -1.98 -13.86
N THR A 54 4.70 -0.69 -13.55
CA THR A 54 4.96 -0.21 -12.20
C THR A 54 3.63 -0.01 -11.49
N VAL A 55 3.51 -0.59 -10.30
CA VAL A 55 2.41 -0.42 -9.36
C VAL A 55 2.93 0.47 -8.22
N ASP A 56 2.23 1.58 -8.00
CA ASP A 56 2.56 2.61 -7.02
C ASP A 56 1.51 2.64 -5.92
N PRO A 57 1.81 2.09 -4.73
CA PRO A 57 0.89 2.13 -3.59
C PRO A 57 0.49 3.57 -3.25
N THR A 58 -0.80 3.80 -3.05
CA THR A 58 -1.33 5.08 -2.58
C THR A 58 -1.12 5.17 -1.08
N PRO A 59 -0.40 6.18 -0.56
CA PRO A 59 -0.27 6.35 0.87
C PRO A 59 -1.58 6.88 1.48
N ASP A 60 -2.01 6.25 2.58
CA ASP A 60 -3.06 6.80 3.44
C ASP A 60 -2.81 6.49 4.93
N THR A 61 -3.83 6.72 5.77
CA THR A 61 -3.74 6.57 7.24
C THR A 61 -4.67 5.50 7.81
N ILE A 62 -5.42 4.83 6.95
CA ILE A 62 -6.31 3.74 7.32
C ILE A 62 -5.45 2.52 7.65
N VAL A 63 -5.80 1.82 8.72
CA VAL A 63 -5.11 0.59 9.09
C VAL A 63 -5.82 -0.56 8.43
N GLU A 64 -5.14 -1.19 7.49
CA GLU A 64 -5.63 -2.31 6.68
C GLU A 64 -4.71 -3.52 6.87
N PRO A 65 -5.20 -4.75 6.60
CA PRO A 65 -4.30 -5.88 6.43
C PRO A 65 -3.37 -5.67 5.23
N ASP A 66 -2.29 -6.45 5.14
CA ASP A 66 -1.49 -6.49 3.91
C ASP A 66 -2.36 -6.92 2.72
N GLU A 67 -2.17 -6.24 1.59
CA GLU A 67 -2.99 -6.43 0.41
C GLU A 67 -2.18 -6.93 -0.78
N THR A 68 -2.81 -7.66 -1.69
CA THR A 68 -2.15 -8.24 -2.86
C THR A 68 -2.55 -7.52 -4.14
N VAL A 69 -1.58 -7.37 -5.04
CA VAL A 69 -1.80 -7.06 -6.45
C VAL A 69 -1.34 -8.28 -7.25
N ILE A 70 -2.18 -8.79 -8.14
CA ILE A 70 -1.90 -10.00 -8.90
C ILE A 70 -2.00 -9.70 -10.39
N LEU A 71 -0.93 -9.97 -11.14
CA LEU A 71 -0.92 -9.89 -12.60
C LEU A 71 -0.88 -11.29 -13.21
N THR A 72 -1.83 -11.56 -14.11
CA THR A 72 -1.88 -12.81 -14.89
C THR A 72 -1.76 -12.48 -16.37
N LEU A 73 -0.85 -13.16 -17.08
CA LEU A 73 -0.75 -13.01 -18.54
C LEU A 73 -2.03 -13.51 -19.21
N ALA A 74 -2.56 -12.73 -20.14
CA ALA A 74 -3.69 -13.11 -20.97
C ALA A 74 -3.22 -13.49 -22.38
N THR A 75 -3.98 -14.34 -23.07
CA THR A 75 -3.70 -14.67 -24.47
C THR A 75 -3.86 -13.46 -25.38
N GLY A 76 -3.15 -13.44 -26.50
CA GLY A 76 -3.29 -12.40 -27.51
C GLY A 76 -2.60 -12.77 -28.82
N THR A 77 -2.51 -11.79 -29.72
CA THR A 77 -1.92 -11.97 -31.04
C THR A 77 -0.42 -11.74 -31.02
N GLY A 78 0.35 -12.59 -31.69
CA GLY A 78 1.79 -12.40 -31.87
C GLY A 78 2.67 -12.90 -30.72
N TYR A 79 2.09 -13.61 -29.74
CA TYR A 79 2.85 -14.25 -28.66
C TYR A 79 2.12 -15.48 -28.12
N THR A 80 2.88 -16.37 -27.49
CA THR A 80 2.36 -17.44 -26.63
C THR A 80 2.66 -17.12 -25.18
N VAL A 81 1.75 -17.48 -24.28
CA VAL A 81 1.93 -17.23 -22.85
C VAL A 81 2.92 -18.26 -22.29
N GLY A 82 4.05 -17.77 -21.79
CA GLY A 82 5.07 -18.61 -21.14
C GLY A 82 4.80 -18.83 -19.65
N THR A 83 4.43 -17.77 -18.92
CA THR A 83 4.07 -17.86 -17.50
C THR A 83 2.56 -18.02 -17.35
N THR A 84 2.13 -19.22 -16.97
CA THR A 84 0.70 -19.58 -16.85
C THR A 84 0.15 -19.37 -15.45
N THR A 85 1.02 -19.20 -14.45
CA THR A 85 0.64 -18.91 -13.08
C THR A 85 0.60 -17.40 -12.83
N PRO A 86 -0.34 -16.90 -12.01
CA PRO A 86 -0.35 -15.49 -11.62
C PRO A 86 0.94 -15.09 -10.90
N VAL A 87 1.36 -13.83 -11.08
CA VAL A 87 2.47 -13.22 -10.36
C VAL A 87 1.89 -12.26 -9.33
N THR A 88 2.25 -12.48 -8.06
CA THR A 88 1.71 -11.72 -6.92
C THR A 88 2.77 -10.81 -6.33
N GLY A 89 2.39 -9.56 -6.10
CA GLY A 89 3.11 -8.62 -5.23
C GLY A 89 2.22 -8.19 -4.06
N THR A 90 2.83 -7.80 -2.95
CA THR A 90 2.12 -7.42 -1.72
C THR A 90 2.40 -5.97 -1.39
N ILE A 91 1.34 -5.19 -1.18
CA ILE A 91 1.37 -3.88 -0.54
C ILE A 91 1.29 -4.15 0.96
N THR A 92 2.37 -3.84 1.68
CA THR A 92 2.40 -4.00 3.13
C THR A 92 1.85 -2.76 3.77
N ASN A 93 0.92 -2.93 4.71
CA ASN A 93 0.48 -1.83 5.52
C ASN A 93 1.52 -1.62 6.64
N SER A 94 1.91 -0.37 6.87
CA SER A 94 2.79 -0.02 7.98
C SER A 94 1.98 0.76 9.02
N PRO A 95 1.19 0.09 9.88
CA PRO A 95 0.53 0.79 10.95
C PRO A 95 1.59 1.31 11.92
N VAL A 96 1.67 2.63 12.12
CA VAL A 96 2.26 3.14 13.35
C VAL A 96 1.22 2.86 14.45
N PRO A 97 1.45 1.87 15.35
CA PRO A 97 0.48 1.55 16.38
C PRO A 97 0.23 2.79 17.24
N PRO A 98 -1.01 2.99 17.75
CA PRO A 98 -1.27 4.12 18.61
C PRO A 98 -0.42 4.02 19.88
N SER A 99 0.23 5.12 20.25
CA SER A 99 0.94 5.26 21.52
C SER A 99 0.23 6.31 22.38
N ILE A 100 0.23 6.11 23.70
CA ILE A 100 -0.40 7.03 24.66
C ILE A 100 0.67 7.56 25.61
N THR A 101 0.72 8.88 25.75
CA THR A 101 1.49 9.55 26.81
C THR A 101 0.54 10.27 27.75
N LEU A 102 0.97 10.41 29.00
CA LEU A 102 0.21 11.10 30.06
C LEU A 102 1.08 12.22 30.63
N ALA A 103 0.51 13.42 30.73
CA ALA A 103 1.12 14.56 31.39
C ALA A 103 0.13 15.25 32.33
N VAL A 104 0.63 15.93 33.35
CA VAL A 104 -0.16 16.77 34.25
C VAL A 104 0.39 18.19 34.25
N SER A 105 -0.49 19.18 34.17
CA SER A 105 -0.13 20.60 34.32
C SER A 105 -1.28 21.38 34.94
N PRO A 106 -1.06 22.19 36.00
CA PRO A 106 0.22 22.37 36.69
C PRO A 106 0.70 21.10 37.42
N SER A 107 1.97 21.03 37.82
CA SER A 107 2.53 19.87 38.55
C SER A 107 2.14 19.83 40.03
N SER A 108 1.58 20.93 40.54
CA SER A 108 1.02 21.03 41.89
C SER A 108 -0.06 22.12 41.94
N VAL A 109 -0.94 22.00 42.92
CA VAL A 109 -1.98 23.00 43.26
C VAL A 109 -2.04 23.15 44.78
N THR A 110 -2.55 24.29 45.25
CA THR A 110 -2.87 24.47 46.67
C THR A 110 -4.17 23.73 46.99
N GLU A 111 -4.25 23.08 48.14
CA GLU A 111 -5.44 22.33 48.58
C GLU A 111 -6.73 23.18 48.59
N ASP A 112 -6.63 24.44 49.04
CA ASP A 112 -7.72 25.42 49.02
C ASP A 112 -7.63 26.41 47.84
N GLY A 113 -6.88 26.04 46.81
CA GLY A 113 -6.73 26.83 45.59
C GLY A 113 -7.95 26.70 44.67
N THR A 114 -8.06 27.61 43.70
CA THR A 114 -9.09 27.53 42.65
C THR A 114 -8.63 26.78 41.40
N THR A 115 -7.35 26.41 41.31
CA THR A 115 -6.75 25.72 40.18
C THR A 115 -6.76 24.21 40.39
N ASN A 116 -7.14 23.46 39.35
CA ASN A 116 -7.11 21.99 39.37
C ASN A 116 -5.85 21.44 38.69
N LEU A 117 -5.45 20.22 39.06
CA LEU A 117 -4.54 19.41 38.24
C LEU A 117 -5.28 19.00 36.95
N VAL A 118 -4.67 19.23 35.80
CA VAL A 118 -5.21 18.79 34.51
C VAL A 118 -4.34 17.68 33.94
N TYR A 119 -4.89 16.48 33.87
CA TYR A 119 -4.24 15.33 33.25
C TYR A 119 -4.61 15.27 31.76
N THR A 120 -3.60 15.31 30.90
CA THR A 120 -3.74 15.25 29.44
C THR A 120 -3.19 13.93 28.94
N PHE A 121 -4.07 13.12 28.33
CA PHE A 121 -3.67 11.94 27.57
C PHE A 121 -3.45 12.34 26.11
N THR A 122 -2.26 12.08 25.56
CA THR A 122 -1.96 12.36 24.16
C THR A 122 -1.80 11.05 23.39
N ARG A 123 -2.61 10.87 22.34
CA ARG A 123 -2.49 9.77 21.39
C ARG A 123 -1.64 10.20 20.20
N THR A 124 -0.62 9.41 19.87
CA THR A 124 0.15 9.51 18.63
C THR A 124 0.00 8.22 17.81
N GLY A 125 0.47 8.21 16.56
CA GLY A 125 0.26 7.09 15.62
C GLY A 125 -1.13 7.12 14.99
N SER A 126 -1.67 5.95 14.64
CA SER A 126 -3.01 5.85 14.05
C SER A 126 -4.09 6.42 14.98
N THR A 127 -5.00 7.25 14.44
CA THR A 127 -6.19 7.82 15.14
C THR A 127 -7.53 7.34 14.58
N THR A 128 -7.51 6.43 13.59
CA THR A 128 -8.68 6.08 12.77
C THR A 128 -9.72 5.22 13.49
N SER A 129 -9.31 4.43 14.48
CA SER A 129 -10.23 3.66 15.33
C SER A 129 -10.30 4.23 16.75
N ALA A 130 -11.47 4.08 17.39
CA ALA A 130 -11.62 4.38 18.81
C ALA A 130 -10.60 3.57 19.65
N LEU A 131 -10.04 4.20 20.68
CA LEU A 131 -9.09 3.59 21.60
C LEU A 131 -9.56 3.85 23.02
N THR A 132 -9.79 2.79 23.79
CA THR A 132 -10.06 2.88 25.23
C THR A 132 -8.74 2.79 25.98
N VAL A 133 -8.46 3.77 26.84
CA VAL A 133 -7.30 3.78 27.74
C VAL A 133 -7.79 3.55 29.16
N ASN A 134 -7.31 2.50 29.80
CA ASN A 134 -7.59 2.23 31.21
C ASN A 134 -6.53 2.93 32.07
N TYR A 135 -6.94 3.52 33.18
CA TYR A 135 -6.05 4.12 34.18
C TYR A 135 -6.56 3.80 35.58
N THR A 136 -5.65 3.82 36.55
CA THR A 136 -5.96 3.73 37.98
C THR A 136 -5.50 5.00 38.67
N VAL A 137 -6.13 5.30 39.79
CA VAL A 137 -5.71 6.36 40.72
C VAL A 137 -5.36 5.65 42.02
N GLU A 138 -4.19 5.94 42.57
CA GLU A 138 -3.74 5.45 43.88
C GLU A 138 -3.90 6.52 44.96
#